data_AF-A0A359M0Q2-F1
#
_entry.id   AF-A0A359M0Q2-F1
#
_cell.length_a   1.000
_cell.length_b   1.000
_cell.length_c   1.000
_cell.angle_alpha   90.00
_cell.angle_beta   90.00
_cell.angle_gamma   90.00
#
_symmetry.space_group_name_H-M   'P 1'
#
loop_
_entity.id
_entity.type
_entity.pdbx_description
1 polymer ?
#
loop_
_entity_poly.entity_id
_entity_poly.type
_entity_poly.pdbx_seq_one_letter_code
_entity_poly.pdbx_strand_id
1 'polypeptide(L)'
;PPTVLGYYLLVLLGREGPIGPLYEAAFGTPLVFTWQAAVVAAIVHSAPLLILASRAAFESVDHTYEKAARTLGASEWRIFWRVTL
;
A
#
# COMPACT_ATOMS: atom_id res chain seq x y z
N PRO A 1 -18.14 5.58 3.68
CA PRO A 1 -18.98 5.29 2.49
C PRO A 1 -18.14 5.33 1.20
N PRO A 2 -18.30 4.37 0.27
CA PRO A 2 -17.44 4.27 -0.92
C PRO A 2 -17.52 5.51 -1.83
N THR A 3 -18.68 6.15 -1.89
CA THR A 3 -18.89 7.38 -2.68
C THR A 3 -18.02 8.55 -2.21
N VAL A 4 -17.83 8.69 -0.90
CA VAL A 4 -17.00 9.76 -0.30
C VAL A 4 -15.52 9.55 -0.64
N LEU A 5 -15.06 8.29 -0.61
CA LEU A 5 -13.71 7.94 -1.03
C LEU A 5 -13.47 8.29 -2.51
N GLY A 6 -14.43 7.92 -3.37
CA GLY A 6 -14.37 8.26 -4.79
C GLY A 6 -14.32 9.76 -5.06
N TYR A 7 -15.12 10.55 -4.34
CA TYR A 7 -15.07 12.00 -4.42
C TYR A 7 -13.71 12.57 -4.00
N TYR A 8 -13.15 12.14 -2.87
CA TYR A 8 -11.83 12.60 -2.44
C TYR A 8 -10.73 12.22 -3.42
N LEU A 9 -10.79 11.01 -3.99
CA LEU A 9 -9.85 10.61 -5.04
C LEU A 9 -10.00 11.49 -6.29
N LEU A 10 -11.22 11.83 -6.70
CA LEU A 10 -11.44 12.73 -7.83
C LEU A 10 -10.90 14.14 -7.55
N VAL A 11 -11.07 14.66 -6.33
CA VAL A 11 -10.49 15.95 -5.90
C VAL A 11 -8.96 15.91 -5.88
N LEU A 12 -8.36 14.79 -5.48
CA LEU A 12 -6.91 14.66 -5.36
C LEU A 12 -6.23 14.43 -6.73
N LEU A 13 -6.79 13.54 -7.55
CA LEU A 13 -6.24 13.09 -8.84
C LEU A 13 -6.78 13.87 -10.05
N GLY A 14 -7.82 14.69 -9.87
CA GLY A 14 -8.42 15.54 -10.90
C GLY A 14 -7.47 16.60 -11.45
N ARG A 15 -7.81 17.17 -12.61
CA ARG A 15 -7.01 18.23 -13.27
C ARG A 15 -6.83 19.47 -12.40
N GLU A 16 -7.78 19.76 -11.51
CA GLU A 16 -7.71 20.88 -10.56
C GLU A 16 -7.16 20.46 -9.18
N GLY A 17 -6.82 19.18 -9.03
CA GLY A 17 -6.24 18.63 -7.81
C GLY A 17 -4.73 18.86 -7.72
N PRO A 18 -4.12 18.54 -6.57
CA PRO A 18 -2.67 18.66 -6.39
C PRO A 18 -1.86 17.61 -7.18
N ILE A 19 -2.43 16.44 -7.48
CA ILE A 19 -1.70 15.33 -8.12
C ILE A 19 -1.95 15.27 -9.63
N GLY A 20 -3.17 15.58 -10.09
CA GLY A 20 -3.54 15.49 -11.50
C GLY A 20 -2.63 16.28 -12.45
N PRO A 21 -2.32 17.56 -12.19
CA PRO A 21 -1.40 18.36 -13.01
C PRO A 21 0.02 17.80 -13.07
N LEU A 22 0.53 17.27 -11.95
CA LEU A 22 1.86 16.67 -11.90
C LEU A 22 1.93 15.40 -12.76
N TYR A 23 0.88 14.58 -12.70
CA TYR A 23 0.77 13.40 -13.54
C TYR A 23 0.64 13.77 -15.02
N GLU A 24 -0.22 14.74 -15.35
CA GLU A 24 -0.41 15.19 -16.73
C GLU A 24 0.86 15.83 -17.30
N ALA A 25 1.64 16.56 -16.50
CA ALA A 25 2.94 17.08 -16.92
C ALA A 25 3.97 15.98 -17.20
N ALA A 26 3.93 14.87 -16.46
CA ALA A 26 4.87 13.76 -16.62
C ALA A 26 4.47 12.79 -17.75
N PHE A 27 3.17 12.54 -17.94
CA PHE A 27 2.66 11.49 -18.84
C PHE A 27 1.80 12.02 -20.00
N GLY A 28 1.55 13.34 -20.06
CA GLY A 28 0.81 13.99 -21.14
C GLY A 28 -0.68 13.66 -21.19
N THR A 29 -1.23 12.93 -20.21
CA THR A 29 -2.62 12.48 -20.19
C THR A 29 -3.26 12.67 -18.80
N PRO A 30 -4.57 12.95 -18.73
CA PRO A 30 -5.26 13.05 -17.45
C PRO A 30 -5.41 11.66 -16.81
N LEU A 31 -5.21 11.59 -15.49
CA LEU A 31 -5.30 10.34 -14.75
C LEU A 31 -6.76 9.91 -14.47
N VAL A 32 -7.67 10.86 -14.24
CA VAL A 32 -9.08 10.54 -13.92
C VAL A 32 -9.81 9.95 -15.12
N PHE A 33 -10.79 9.08 -14.87
CA PHE A 33 -11.54 8.33 -15.87
C PHE A 33 -10.71 7.32 -16.69
N THR A 34 -9.53 6.97 -16.19
CA THR A 34 -8.68 5.91 -16.75
C THR A 34 -8.76 4.63 -15.91
N TRP A 35 -8.34 3.51 -16.48
CA TRP A 35 -8.21 2.26 -15.72
C TRP A 35 -7.13 2.37 -14.63
N GLN A 36 -6.11 3.22 -14.84
CA GLN A 36 -5.07 3.48 -13.84
C GLN A 36 -5.65 4.15 -12.58
N ALA A 37 -6.56 5.12 -12.76
CA ALA A 37 -7.28 5.71 -11.62
C ALA A 37 -8.14 4.69 -10.88
N ALA A 38 -8.76 3.74 -11.60
CA ALA A 38 -9.51 2.64 -10.99
C ALA A 38 -8.60 1.73 -10.15
N VAL A 39 -7.38 1.43 -10.63
CA VAL A 39 -6.37 0.68 -9.86
C VAL A 39 -5.98 1.42 -8.59
N VAL A 40 -5.71 2.73 -8.67
CA VAL A 40 -5.39 3.54 -7.47
C VAL A 40 -6.55 3.51 -6.48
N ALA A 41 -7.79 3.70 -6.94
CA ALA A 41 -8.97 3.63 -6.09
C ALA A 41 -9.12 2.26 -5.41
N ALA A 42 -8.89 1.17 -6.15
CA ALA A 42 -8.94 -0.18 -5.62
C ALA A 42 -7.86 -0.43 -4.55
N ILE A 43 -6.63 0.06 -4.76
CA ILE A 43 -5.54 -0.04 -3.77
C ILE A 43 -5.92 0.72 -2.50
N VAL A 44 -6.38 1.97 -2.62
CA VAL A 44 -6.77 2.78 -1.44
C VAL A 44 -7.94 2.14 -0.69
N HIS A 45 -8.91 1.58 -1.40
CA HIS A 45 -10.04 0.89 -0.80
C HIS A 45 -9.65 -0.42 -0.10
N SER A 46 -8.73 -1.20 -0.67
CA SER A 46 -8.32 -2.52 -0.14
C SER A 46 -7.18 -2.45 0.88
N ALA A 47 -6.42 -1.35 0.92
CA ALA A 47 -5.33 -1.13 1.87
C ALA A 47 -5.67 -1.44 3.34
N PRO A 48 -6.78 -0.95 3.95
CA PRO A 48 -7.07 -1.24 5.36
C PRO A 48 -7.27 -2.73 5.63
N LEU A 49 -7.93 -3.43 4.70
CA LEU A 49 -8.15 -4.88 4.81
C LEU A 49 -6.82 -5.64 4.66
N LEU A 50 -5.99 -5.25 3.69
CA LEU A 50 -4.68 -5.85 3.49
C LEU A 50 -3.79 -5.69 4.72
N ILE A 51 -3.77 -4.50 5.34
CA ILE A 51 -3.00 -4.23 6.56
C ILE A 51 -3.50 -5.11 7.71
N LEU A 52 -4.82 -5.22 7.88
CA LEU A 52 -5.42 -6.06 8.93
C LEU A 52 -5.05 -7.55 8.73
N ALA A 53 -5.19 -8.05 7.52
CA ALA A 53 -4.86 -9.44 7.19
C ALA A 53 -3.36 -9.73 7.36
N SER A 54 -2.51 -8.81 6.89
CA SER A 54 -1.05 -8.94 7.03
C SER A 54 -0.64 -8.94 8.49
N ARG A 55 -1.21 -8.06 9.31
CA ARG A 55 -0.95 -8.04 10.75
C ARG A 55 -1.35 -9.35 11.43
N ALA A 56 -2.54 -9.86 11.15
CA ALA A 56 -3.01 -11.13 11.70
C ALA A 56 -2.10 -12.30 11.29
N ALA A 57 -1.62 -12.31 10.04
CA ALA A 57 -0.67 -13.30 9.55
C ALA A 57 0.66 -13.23 10.31
N PHE A 58 1.24 -12.03 10.47
CA PHE A 58 2.49 -11.87 11.22
C PHE A 58 2.36 -12.19 12.71
N GLU A 59 1.24 -11.86 13.35
CA GLU A 59 0.97 -12.22 14.75
C GLU A 59 0.82 -13.74 14.95
N SER A 60 0.51 -14.50 13.90
CA SER A 60 0.41 -15.97 13.95
C SER A 60 1.75 -16.70 13.84
N VAL A 61 2.83 -16.00 13.47
CA VAL A 61 4.16 -16.59 13.31
C VAL A 61 4.84 -16.77 14.67
N ASP A 62 5.45 -17.94 14.89
CA ASP A 62 6.19 -18.21 16.12
C ASP A 62 7.50 -17.40 16.16
N HIS A 63 7.56 -16.40 17.04
CA HIS A 63 8.72 -15.55 17.26
C HIS A 63 9.97 -16.30 17.79
N THR A 64 9.88 -17.59 18.10
CA THR A 64 11.03 -18.38 18.57
C THR A 64 12.13 -18.46 17.52
N TYR A 65 11.79 -18.61 16.25
CA TYR A 65 12.77 -18.63 15.15
C TYR A 65 13.45 -17.27 14.96
N GLU A 66 12.70 -16.18 15.12
CA GLU A 66 13.25 -14.82 15.06
C GLU A 66 14.22 -14.57 16.22
N LYS A 67 13.86 -15.00 17.44
CA LYS A 67 14.71 -14.91 18.63
C LYS A 67 16.01 -15.71 18.46
N ALA A 68 15.94 -16.92 17.90
CA ALA A 68 17.11 -17.73 17.60
C ALA A 68 18.00 -17.10 16.52
N ALA A 69 17.40 -16.49 15.49
CA ALA A 69 18.16 -15.79 14.47
C ALA A 69 18.87 -14.54 15.03
N ARG A 70 18.24 -13.81 15.97
CA ARG A 70 18.88 -12.69 16.70
C ARG A 70 20.06 -13.17 17.54
N THR A 71 19.94 -14.29 18.26
CA THR A 71 21.05 -14.82 19.06
C THR A 71 22.22 -15.32 18.20
N LEU A 72 21.95 -15.75 16.97
CA LEU A 72 22.97 -16.07 15.95
C LEU A 72 23.57 -14.85 15.24
N GLY A 73 23.18 -13.62 15.65
CA GLY A 73 23.73 -12.37 15.10
C GLY A 73 23.16 -11.96 13.73
N ALA A 74 21.99 -12.49 13.33
CA ALA A 74 21.33 -12.03 12.12
C ALA A 74 20.78 -10.60 12.29
N SER A 75 20.94 -9.77 11.25
CA SER A 75 20.33 -8.43 11.22
C SER A 75 18.82 -8.52 11.00
N GLU A 76 18.06 -7.55 11.51
CA GLU A 76 16.58 -7.53 11.40
C GLU A 76 16.09 -7.66 9.95
N TRP A 77 16.80 -7.08 8.98
CA TRP A 77 16.46 -7.23 7.56
C TRP A 77 16.60 -8.70 7.09
N ARG A 78 17.64 -9.40 7.54
CA ARG A 78 17.83 -10.82 7.20
C ARG A 78 16.79 -11.71 7.88
N ILE A 79 16.40 -11.39 9.11
CA ILE A 79 15.37 -12.12 9.86
C ILE A 79 14.03 -11.97 9.14
N PHE A 80 13.65 -10.74 8.78
CA PHE A 80 12.42 -10.48 8.04
C PHE A 80 12.33 -11.31 6.74
N TRP A 81 13.33 -11.25 5.87
CA TRP A 81 13.30 -11.92 4.56
C TRP A 81 13.52 -13.44 4.57
N ARG A 82 14.08 -14.01 5.65
CA ARG A 82 14.42 -15.46 5.70
C ARG A 82 13.65 -16.25 6.74
N VAL A 83 12.96 -15.58 7.66
CA VAL A 83 12.29 -16.22 8.80
C VAL A 83 10.83 -15.80 8.89
N THR A 84 10.53 -14.51 8.73
CA THR A 84 9.18 -13.96 8.89
C THR A 84 8.35 -13.97 7.60
N LEU A 85 8.97 -13.64 6.46
CA LEU A 85 8.38 -13.72 5.11
C LEU A 85 8.51 -15.12 4.50
#